data_AF-A0AAW0WA97-F1
#
_entry.id   AF-A0AAW0WA97-F1
#
_cell.length_a   1.000
_cell.length_b   1.000
_cell.length_c   1.000
_cell.angle_alpha   90.00
_cell.angle_beta   90.00
_cell.angle_gamma   90.00
#
_symmetry.space_group_name_H-M   'P 1'
#
loop_
_entity.id
_entity.type
_entity.pdbx_description
1 polymer ?
#
loop_
_entity_poly.entity_id
_entity_poly.type
_entity_poly.pdbx_seq_one_letter_code
_entity_poly.pdbx_strand_id
1 'polypeptide(L)'
;LYQYYQRDKVSSYTTTLTAVAAEGNLVATLNLLEDLDMETLCKEGVYDEEDVCFVVSHLTYVADGSPAAPDNFLLLGKPKDGYIPHATVKVESISGPETTSKSNWTFTVKVTNDAISLFVWLEVDESGVFSDNGFLMTESQVDILFYSLSETTVDALQSSITVKSLTDTYSEGTVVHPATEAVLDDSFHPNDIRNILFV
;
A
#
# COMPACT_ATOMS: atom_id res chain seq x y z
N LEU A 1 24.70 -0.08 11.68
CA LEU A 1 23.78 1.04 11.35
C LEU A 1 23.43 0.88 9.88
N TYR A 2 22.49 -0.02 9.60
CA TYR A 2 22.04 -0.30 8.24
C TYR A 2 21.00 0.75 7.86
N GLN A 3 21.21 1.42 6.72
CA GLN A 3 20.29 2.40 6.16
C GLN A 3 19.32 1.67 5.21
N TYR A 4 18.13 1.32 5.68
CA TYR A 4 17.02 0.76 4.88
C TYR A 4 16.16 1.86 4.22
N TYR A 5 16.05 1.93 2.89
CA TYR A 5 15.23 2.93 2.19
C TYR A 5 13.74 2.83 2.56
N GLN A 6 12.94 3.88 2.32
CA GLN A 6 11.52 4.02 2.71
C GLN A 6 10.56 2.95 2.13
N ARG A 7 11.08 1.96 1.39
CA ARG A 7 10.35 0.82 0.82
C ARG A 7 11.03 -0.52 1.07
N ASP A 8 12.14 -0.53 1.79
CA ASP A 8 12.91 -1.75 1.95
C ASP A 8 12.16 -2.73 2.84
N LYS A 9 11.95 -3.92 2.28
CA LYS A 9 11.44 -5.07 3.01
C LYS A 9 12.44 -5.48 4.08
N VAL A 10 12.02 -5.45 5.35
CA VAL A 10 12.87 -5.78 6.50
C VAL A 10 12.97 -7.28 6.80
N SER A 11 11.93 -8.04 6.48
CA SER A 11 11.88 -9.50 6.62
C SER A 11 10.94 -10.10 5.58
N SER A 12 11.06 -11.40 5.32
CA SER A 12 10.05 -12.14 4.56
C SER A 12 10.04 -13.60 4.90
N TYR A 13 8.84 -14.16 4.88
CA TYR A 13 8.59 -15.59 4.97
C TYR A 13 8.01 -16.08 3.64
N THR A 14 8.45 -17.24 3.14
CA THR A 14 7.91 -17.82 1.91
C THR A 14 7.71 -19.31 2.10
N THR A 15 6.53 -19.78 1.74
CA THR A 15 6.18 -21.21 1.76
C THR A 15 5.42 -21.59 0.49
N THR A 16 5.46 -22.87 0.16
CA THR A 16 4.77 -23.44 -1.01
C THR A 16 3.87 -24.56 -0.55
N LEU A 17 2.66 -24.62 -1.09
CA LEU A 17 1.73 -25.72 -0.87
C LEU A 17 1.01 -26.12 -2.15
N THR A 18 0.46 -27.33 -2.14
CA THR A 18 -0.48 -27.79 -3.17
C THR A 18 -1.89 -27.57 -2.65
N ALA A 19 -2.61 -26.62 -3.25
CA ALA A 19 -3.97 -26.30 -2.85
C ALA A 19 -4.97 -27.26 -3.50
N VAL A 20 -6.00 -27.65 -2.74
CA VAL A 20 -7.17 -28.34 -3.29
C VAL A 20 -8.19 -27.29 -3.72
N ALA A 21 -8.66 -27.38 -4.97
CA ALA A 21 -9.65 -26.46 -5.51
C ALA A 21 -10.98 -26.55 -4.73
N ALA A 22 -11.66 -25.41 -4.59
CA ALA A 22 -12.95 -25.27 -3.91
C ALA A 22 -12.98 -25.55 -2.39
N GLU A 23 -11.81 -25.62 -1.75
CA GLU A 23 -11.68 -25.76 -0.30
C GLU A 23 -10.82 -24.64 0.31
N GLY A 24 -11.05 -24.34 1.58
CA GLY A 24 -10.17 -23.45 2.35
C GLY A 24 -8.89 -24.20 2.70
N ASN A 25 -7.75 -23.68 2.23
CA ASN A 25 -6.44 -24.27 2.51
C ASN A 25 -5.69 -23.32 3.47
N LEU A 26 -5.26 -23.82 4.63
CA LEU A 26 -4.37 -23.06 5.51
C LEU A 26 -2.99 -22.99 4.86
N VAL A 27 -2.56 -21.76 4.52
CA VAL A 27 -1.27 -21.54 3.85
C VAL A 27 -0.12 -21.57 4.84
N ALA A 28 -0.22 -20.73 5.86
CA ALA A 28 0.77 -20.60 6.91
C ALA A 28 0.09 -20.13 8.21
N THR A 29 0.75 -20.39 9.32
CA THR A 29 0.49 -19.72 10.60
C THR A 29 1.82 -19.16 11.05
N LEU A 30 1.84 -17.86 11.34
CA LEU A 30 3.06 -17.12 11.67
C LEU A 30 2.91 -16.49 13.05
N ASN A 31 3.93 -16.66 13.88
CA ASN A 31 4.15 -15.92 15.11
C ASN A 31 4.91 -14.64 14.77
N LEU A 32 4.29 -13.48 14.99
CA LEU A 32 4.89 -12.19 14.68
C LEU A 32 6.22 -11.96 15.43
N LEU A 33 6.34 -12.47 16.65
CA LEU A 33 7.55 -12.29 17.46
C LEU A 33 8.65 -13.27 17.04
N GLU A 34 8.32 -14.56 16.93
CA GLU A 34 9.32 -15.60 16.71
C GLU A 34 9.67 -15.80 15.22
N ASP A 35 8.67 -15.81 14.34
CA ASP A 35 8.87 -16.11 12.91
C ASP A 35 9.27 -14.85 12.12
N LEU A 36 8.81 -13.67 12.56
CA LEU A 36 9.06 -12.40 11.87
C LEU A 36 10.00 -11.45 12.62
N ASP A 37 10.47 -11.82 13.82
CA ASP A 37 11.41 -11.04 14.63
C ASP A 37 10.98 -9.57 14.83
N MET A 38 9.67 -9.38 15.06
CA MET A 38 9.04 -8.06 15.14
C MET A 38 9.71 -7.15 16.18
N GLU A 39 10.09 -7.68 17.35
CA GLU A 39 10.73 -6.88 18.41
C GLU A 39 12.07 -6.25 17.99
N THR A 40 12.82 -6.97 17.15
CA THR A 40 14.11 -6.49 16.67
C THR A 40 13.94 -5.59 15.46
N LEU A 41 13.05 -5.94 14.54
CA LEU A 41 12.94 -5.30 13.22
C LEU A 41 12.00 -4.10 13.19
N CYS A 42 10.98 -4.07 14.04
CA CYS A 42 9.94 -3.04 14.06
C CYS A 42 10.21 -1.96 15.10
N LYS A 43 11.44 -1.83 15.58
CA LYS A 43 11.82 -0.86 16.59
C LYS A 43 12.37 0.42 15.97
N GLU A 44 11.72 1.55 16.23
CA GLU A 44 12.16 2.87 15.77
C GLU A 44 12.06 3.90 16.90
N GLY A 45 13.21 4.31 17.42
CA GLY A 45 13.30 5.37 18.43
C GLY A 45 12.40 5.13 19.65
N VAL A 46 11.36 5.96 19.75
CA VAL A 46 10.39 5.98 20.87
C VAL A 46 9.02 5.42 20.47
N TYR A 47 8.85 4.94 19.24
CA TYR A 47 7.57 4.41 18.76
C TYR A 47 7.38 2.96 19.16
N ASP A 48 6.13 2.58 19.41
CA ASP A 48 5.74 1.20 19.66
C ASP A 48 5.90 0.38 18.37
N GLU A 49 6.32 -0.88 18.51
CA GLU A 49 6.63 -1.76 17.36
C GLU A 49 5.43 -1.97 16.44
N GLU A 50 4.22 -1.92 17.00
CA GLU A 50 2.96 -2.03 16.30
C GLU A 50 2.67 -0.81 15.39
N ASP A 51 3.26 0.34 15.68
CA ASP A 51 3.03 1.59 14.97
C ASP A 51 4.01 1.81 13.81
N VAL A 52 5.09 1.03 13.73
CA VAL A 52 6.14 1.19 12.70
C VAL A 52 6.13 0.10 11.63
N CYS A 53 5.38 -0.98 11.85
CA CYS A 53 5.34 -2.13 10.96
C CYS A 53 3.91 -2.54 10.62
N PHE A 54 3.76 -3.16 9.46
CA PHE A 54 2.54 -3.84 9.02
C PHE A 54 2.87 -5.01 8.12
N VAL A 55 2.03 -6.03 8.07
CA VAL A 55 2.25 -7.24 7.28
C VAL A 55 1.61 -7.07 5.91
N VAL A 56 2.21 -7.61 4.84
CA VAL A 56 1.61 -7.64 3.48
C VAL A 56 1.81 -9.01 2.85
N SER A 57 0.72 -9.69 2.55
CA SER A 57 0.74 -11.02 1.97
C SER A 57 0.41 -11.04 0.50
N HIS A 58 1.22 -11.79 -0.24
CA HIS A 58 1.04 -12.10 -1.65
C HIS A 58 0.87 -13.61 -1.82
N LEU A 59 -0.08 -14.01 -2.66
CA LEU A 59 -0.24 -15.40 -3.04
C LEU A 59 -0.10 -15.54 -4.55
N THR A 60 0.87 -16.33 -4.99
CA THR A 60 1.17 -16.52 -6.42
C THR A 60 1.22 -17.99 -6.80
N TYR A 61 0.82 -18.32 -8.02
CA TYR A 61 1.04 -19.65 -8.57
C TYR A 61 2.52 -19.88 -8.86
N VAL A 62 3.06 -21.00 -8.38
CA VAL A 62 4.49 -21.36 -8.59
C VAL A 62 4.83 -21.54 -10.08
N ALA A 63 3.85 -21.94 -10.89
CA ALA A 63 4.07 -22.29 -12.30
C ALA A 63 4.47 -21.07 -13.16
N ASP A 64 3.85 -19.92 -12.93
CA ASP A 64 4.00 -18.73 -13.77
C ASP A 64 4.17 -17.42 -12.98
N GLY A 65 4.12 -17.47 -11.64
CA GLY A 65 4.21 -16.29 -10.78
C GLY A 65 2.96 -15.41 -10.79
N SER A 66 1.88 -15.84 -11.46
CA SER A 66 0.65 -15.04 -11.52
C SER A 66 -0.05 -14.99 -10.15
N PRO A 67 -0.74 -13.89 -9.81
CA PRO A 67 -1.49 -13.80 -8.56
C PRO A 67 -2.56 -14.89 -8.48
N ALA A 68 -2.52 -15.67 -7.40
CA ALA A 68 -3.50 -16.71 -7.08
C ALA A 68 -4.62 -16.20 -6.16
N ALA A 69 -4.38 -15.09 -5.44
CA ALA A 69 -5.37 -14.34 -4.70
C ALA A 69 -5.00 -12.86 -4.71
N PRO A 70 -5.94 -11.94 -4.39
CA PRO A 70 -5.60 -10.55 -4.16
C PRO A 70 -4.59 -10.40 -3.03
N ASP A 71 -3.74 -9.38 -3.15
CA ASP A 71 -2.85 -8.99 -2.07
C ASP A 71 -3.65 -8.54 -0.84
N ASN A 72 -3.09 -8.76 0.34
CA ASN A 72 -3.72 -8.36 1.58
C ASN A 72 -2.68 -7.80 2.55
N PHE A 73 -3.12 -7.04 3.54
CA PHE A 73 -2.22 -6.49 4.56
C PHE A 73 -2.86 -6.47 5.94
N LEU A 74 -2.02 -6.43 6.97
CA LEU A 74 -2.41 -6.32 8.37
C LEU A 74 -1.57 -5.23 9.03
N LEU A 75 -2.24 -4.14 9.42
CA LEU A 75 -1.65 -3.16 10.31
C LEU A 75 -1.57 -3.76 11.71
N LEU A 76 -0.41 -3.65 12.36
CA LEU A 76 -0.21 -4.20 13.70
C LEU A 76 -0.85 -3.28 14.75
N GLY A 77 -0.69 -1.97 14.57
CA GLY A 77 -1.31 -0.91 15.37
C GLY A 77 -2.51 -0.25 14.69
N LYS A 78 -2.98 0.86 15.29
CA LYS A 78 -4.09 1.63 14.71
C LYS A 78 -3.54 2.57 13.63
N PRO A 79 -4.24 2.76 12.50
CA PRO A 79 -3.76 3.66 11.44
C PRO A 79 -3.44 5.09 11.89
N LYS A 80 -4.16 5.61 12.89
CA LYS A 80 -3.94 6.96 13.44
C LYS A 80 -2.72 7.09 14.35
N ASP A 81 -2.23 5.97 14.86
CA ASP A 81 -1.09 5.89 15.77
C ASP A 81 0.18 5.49 14.99
N GLY A 82 -0.02 4.88 13.80
CA GLY A 82 1.06 4.46 12.92
C GLY A 82 1.95 5.60 12.45
N TYR A 83 3.25 5.36 12.50
CA TYR A 83 4.23 6.22 11.89
C TYR A 83 4.29 5.97 10.37
N ILE A 84 3.59 6.81 9.62
CA ILE A 84 3.49 6.69 8.15
C ILE A 84 4.01 7.99 7.53
N PRO A 85 5.09 7.96 6.73
CA PRO A 85 5.55 9.13 6.00
C PRO A 85 4.44 9.71 5.13
N HIS A 86 4.36 11.05 5.07
CA HIS A 86 3.43 11.68 4.14
C HIS A 86 3.84 11.31 2.71
N ALA A 87 2.95 10.58 2.04
CA ALA A 87 3.20 10.04 0.73
C ALA A 87 2.53 10.91 -0.33
N THR A 88 3.27 11.21 -1.40
CA THR A 88 2.77 11.99 -2.54
C THR A 88 2.25 11.03 -3.61
N VAL A 89 0.97 10.68 -3.53
CA VAL A 89 0.31 9.84 -4.55
C VAL A 89 -0.18 10.69 -5.71
N LYS A 90 0.13 10.29 -6.94
CA LYS A 90 -0.25 11.02 -8.16
C LYS A 90 -0.65 10.07 -9.28
N VAL A 91 -1.62 10.49 -10.09
CA VAL A 91 -1.85 9.91 -11.41
C VAL A 91 -0.78 10.48 -12.36
N GLU A 92 0.12 9.61 -12.83
CA GLU A 92 1.19 10.00 -13.75
C GLU A 92 0.69 10.09 -15.19
N SER A 93 -0.08 9.09 -15.63
CA SER A 93 -0.60 9.04 -16.99
C SER A 93 -1.85 8.19 -17.10
N ILE A 94 -2.67 8.47 -18.11
CA ILE A 94 -3.82 7.66 -18.49
C ILE A 94 -3.66 7.28 -19.97
N SER A 95 -3.88 6.03 -20.33
CA SER A 95 -3.83 5.54 -21.71
C SER A 95 -5.05 4.68 -22.07
N GLY A 96 -5.31 4.51 -23.37
CA GLY A 96 -6.49 3.84 -23.91
C GLY A 96 -7.35 4.77 -24.79
N PRO A 97 -8.63 4.45 -25.02
CA PRO A 97 -9.34 3.26 -24.54
C PRO A 97 -8.94 1.99 -25.27
N GLU A 98 -8.99 0.86 -24.57
CA GLU A 98 -8.89 -0.48 -25.12
C GLU A 98 -10.20 -1.26 -24.88
N THR A 99 -10.51 -2.19 -25.78
CA THR A 99 -11.65 -3.09 -25.63
C THR A 99 -11.23 -4.35 -24.87
N THR A 100 -11.85 -4.58 -23.72
CA THR A 100 -11.66 -5.77 -22.89
C THR A 100 -12.97 -6.56 -22.74
N SER A 101 -12.90 -7.72 -22.09
CA SER A 101 -14.11 -8.49 -21.74
C SER A 101 -15.04 -7.79 -20.76
N LYS A 102 -14.56 -6.77 -20.03
CA LYS A 102 -15.33 -6.01 -19.04
C LYS A 102 -15.92 -4.71 -19.61
N SER A 103 -15.23 -4.05 -20.53
CA SER A 103 -15.70 -2.80 -21.14
C SER A 103 -15.04 -2.54 -22.50
N ASN A 104 -15.77 -1.91 -23.43
CA ASN A 104 -15.22 -1.37 -24.67
C ASN A 104 -14.36 -0.11 -24.46
N TRP A 105 -14.45 0.48 -23.28
CA TRP A 105 -13.82 1.74 -22.88
C TRP A 105 -12.99 1.51 -21.60
N THR A 106 -11.96 0.68 -21.73
CA THR A 106 -11.02 0.40 -20.63
C THR A 106 -9.80 1.29 -20.73
N PHE A 107 -9.42 1.94 -19.63
CA PHE A 107 -8.27 2.83 -19.57
C PHE A 107 -7.26 2.30 -18.56
N THR A 108 -5.97 2.45 -18.87
CA THR A 108 -4.91 2.18 -17.90
C THR A 108 -4.51 3.48 -17.23
N VAL A 109 -4.65 3.53 -15.92
CA VAL A 109 -4.30 4.65 -15.05
C VAL A 109 -3.03 4.29 -14.30
N LYS A 110 -1.92 4.93 -14.67
CA LYS A 110 -0.63 4.78 -13.99
C LYS A 110 -0.62 5.68 -12.77
N VAL A 111 -0.58 5.08 -11.58
CA VAL A 111 -0.46 5.77 -10.30
C VAL A 111 0.97 5.63 -9.80
N THR A 112 1.54 6.71 -9.29
CA THR A 112 2.87 6.75 -8.69
C THR A 112 2.80 7.25 -7.26
N ASN A 113 3.79 6.86 -6.47
CA ASN A 113 3.99 7.31 -5.10
C ASN A 113 5.50 7.50 -4.85
N ASP A 114 5.89 8.29 -3.86
CA ASP A 114 7.29 8.51 -3.42
C ASP A 114 7.64 7.76 -2.13
N ALA A 115 6.67 7.54 -1.25
CA ALA A 115 6.77 6.68 -0.08
C ALA A 115 5.81 5.48 -0.24
N ILE A 116 5.27 4.97 0.85
CA ILE A 116 4.23 3.94 0.84
C ILE A 116 2.94 4.55 1.37
N SER A 117 1.83 4.19 0.73
CA SER A 117 0.54 4.81 0.99
C SER A 117 -0.48 3.79 1.44
N LEU A 118 -1.09 4.04 2.60
CA LEU A 118 -2.28 3.31 3.02
C LEU A 118 -3.52 3.88 2.34
N PHE A 119 -4.44 2.99 1.97
CA PHE A 119 -5.78 3.33 1.47
C PHE A 119 -5.77 4.30 0.29
N VAL A 120 -4.97 3.97 -0.75
CA VAL A 120 -4.96 4.74 -2.00
C VAL A 120 -6.34 4.67 -2.64
N TRP A 121 -6.98 5.83 -2.76
CA TRP A 121 -8.34 5.99 -3.20
C TRP A 121 -8.39 6.82 -4.48
N LEU A 122 -8.81 6.19 -5.58
CA LEU A 122 -9.09 6.85 -6.85
C LEU A 122 -10.58 7.19 -6.95
N GLU A 123 -10.87 8.41 -7.40
CA GLU A 123 -12.22 8.90 -7.65
C GLU A 123 -12.24 9.66 -8.98
N VAL A 124 -13.31 9.50 -9.76
CA VAL A 124 -13.48 10.13 -11.07
C VAL A 124 -14.97 10.39 -11.31
N ASP A 125 -15.30 11.46 -12.04
CA ASP A 125 -16.69 11.82 -12.31
C ASP A 125 -17.37 10.89 -13.34
N GLU A 126 -16.56 10.26 -14.19
CA GLU A 126 -17.03 9.34 -15.22
C GLU A 126 -17.61 8.06 -14.61
N SER A 127 -18.73 7.58 -15.18
CA SER A 127 -19.38 6.37 -14.71
C SER A 127 -18.54 5.13 -15.03
N GLY A 128 -18.03 4.45 -14.01
CA GLY A 128 -17.21 3.26 -14.17
C GLY A 128 -16.75 2.67 -12.85
N VAL A 129 -15.86 1.70 -12.94
CA VAL A 129 -15.22 1.09 -11.77
C VAL A 129 -13.74 0.89 -12.02
N PHE A 130 -12.92 1.18 -11.01
CA PHE A 130 -11.51 0.81 -11.02
C PHE A 130 -11.33 -0.69 -10.74
N SER A 131 -10.28 -1.29 -11.29
CA SER A 131 -9.95 -2.70 -11.04
C SER A 131 -9.51 -2.97 -9.61
N ASP A 132 -8.98 -1.94 -8.95
CA ASP A 132 -8.61 -1.95 -7.54
C ASP A 132 -8.79 -0.54 -6.96
N ASN A 133 -9.15 -0.45 -5.68
CA ASN A 133 -9.33 0.83 -4.98
C ASN A 133 -9.25 0.63 -3.47
N GLY A 134 -8.79 1.63 -2.73
CA GLY A 134 -8.58 1.54 -1.28
C GLY A 134 -7.43 0.60 -0.88
N PHE A 135 -6.50 0.34 -1.80
CA PHE A 135 -5.40 -0.59 -1.61
C PHE A 135 -4.22 0.05 -0.86
N LEU A 136 -3.34 -0.81 -0.35
CA LEU A 136 -2.03 -0.44 0.13
C LEU A 136 -1.06 -0.37 -1.06
N MET A 137 -0.41 0.78 -1.25
CA MET A 137 0.56 0.98 -2.32
C MET A 137 1.99 1.05 -1.78
N THR A 138 2.69 -0.07 -1.86
CA THR A 138 4.08 -0.23 -1.42
C THR A 138 5.09 -0.01 -2.55
N GLU A 139 4.70 -0.35 -3.78
CA GLU A 139 5.49 -0.13 -4.98
C GLU A 139 5.51 1.34 -5.40
N SER A 140 6.55 1.75 -6.13
CA SER A 140 6.65 3.12 -6.69
C SER A 140 5.52 3.48 -7.63
N GLN A 141 4.99 2.47 -8.31
CA GLN A 141 4.11 2.63 -9.43
C GLN A 141 3.20 1.41 -9.53
N VAL A 142 1.93 1.64 -9.83
CA VAL A 142 0.96 0.60 -10.14
C VAL A 142 0.10 1.05 -11.32
N ASP A 143 -0.27 0.10 -12.18
CA ASP A 143 -1.20 0.33 -13.27
C ASP A 143 -2.58 -0.20 -12.86
N ILE A 144 -3.55 0.71 -12.73
CA ILE A 144 -4.94 0.41 -12.37
C ILE A 144 -5.81 0.54 -13.62
N LEU A 145 -6.71 -0.41 -13.86
CA LEU A 145 -7.65 -0.31 -14.97
C LEU A 145 -8.92 0.41 -14.55
N PHE A 146 -9.40 1.36 -15.34
CA PHE A 146 -10.72 1.94 -15.21
C PHE A 146 -11.63 1.39 -16.30
N TYR A 147 -12.72 0.73 -15.89
CA TYR A 147 -13.73 0.18 -16.80
C TYR A 147 -14.90 1.15 -16.88
N SER A 148 -14.91 2.01 -17.92
CA SER A 148 -16.01 2.96 -18.12
C SER A 148 -17.27 2.24 -18.58
N LEU A 149 -18.43 2.67 -18.09
CA LEU A 149 -19.76 2.18 -18.48
C LEU A 149 -20.29 2.87 -19.75
N SER A 150 -19.72 4.02 -20.11
CA SER A 150 -20.08 4.81 -21.29
C SER A 150 -18.84 5.23 -22.09
N GLU A 151 -19.07 5.65 -23.32
CA GLU A 151 -18.02 6.27 -24.14
C GLU A 151 -17.46 7.51 -23.42
N THR A 152 -16.13 7.56 -23.28
CA THR A 152 -15.40 8.65 -22.63
C THR A 152 -14.01 8.76 -23.24
N THR A 153 -13.23 9.76 -22.84
CA THR A 153 -11.90 10.03 -23.39
C THR A 153 -10.85 10.11 -22.29
N VAL A 154 -9.58 9.97 -22.69
CA VAL A 154 -8.44 10.20 -21.79
C VAL A 154 -8.50 11.60 -21.18
N ASP A 155 -8.81 12.63 -21.99
CA ASP A 155 -8.90 14.02 -21.51
C ASP A 155 -10.02 14.20 -20.46
N ALA A 156 -11.18 13.57 -20.66
CA ALA A 156 -12.28 13.63 -19.71
C ALA A 156 -11.90 13.01 -18.35
N LEU A 157 -11.29 11.82 -18.37
CA LEU A 157 -10.79 11.16 -17.17
C LEU A 157 -9.68 11.98 -16.50
N GLN A 158 -8.70 12.47 -17.27
CA GLN A 158 -7.57 13.22 -16.72
C GLN A 158 -7.99 14.54 -16.09
N SER A 159 -9.08 15.14 -16.56
CA SER A 159 -9.61 16.39 -16.01
C SER A 159 -10.38 16.24 -14.69
N SER A 160 -10.83 15.03 -14.36
CA SER A 160 -11.70 14.76 -13.21
C SER A 160 -11.13 13.77 -12.20
N ILE A 161 -10.16 12.94 -12.60
CA ILE A 161 -9.59 11.94 -11.72
C ILE A 161 -8.83 12.61 -10.57
N THR A 162 -9.11 12.13 -9.37
CA THR A 162 -8.37 12.50 -8.16
C THR A 162 -7.88 11.23 -7.49
N VAL A 163 -6.74 11.36 -6.81
CA VAL A 163 -6.17 10.29 -5.99
C VAL A 163 -5.84 10.85 -4.63
N LYS A 164 -6.16 10.09 -3.59
CA LYS A 164 -5.84 10.39 -2.20
C LYS A 164 -5.34 9.15 -1.48
N SER A 165 -4.71 9.35 -0.35
CA SER A 165 -4.24 8.33 0.58
C SER A 165 -4.63 8.72 2.01
N LEU A 166 -4.33 7.86 2.97
CA LEU A 166 -4.56 8.16 4.38
C LEU A 166 -3.88 9.47 4.82
N THR A 167 -2.65 9.74 4.37
CA THR A 167 -1.90 10.91 4.83
C THR A 167 -2.48 12.23 4.35
N ASP A 168 -3.22 12.23 3.24
CA ASP A 168 -3.95 13.40 2.72
C ASP A 168 -5.15 13.82 3.60
N THR A 169 -5.51 13.01 4.59
CA THR A 169 -6.60 13.33 5.54
C THR A 169 -6.12 14.15 6.74
N TYR A 170 -4.81 14.26 6.93
CA TYR A 170 -4.19 15.07 7.98
C TYR A 170 -3.67 16.37 7.37
N SER A 171 -3.81 17.49 8.10
CA SER A 171 -3.20 18.76 7.68
C SER A 171 -1.67 18.66 7.73
N GLU A 172 -0.98 19.13 6.68
CA GLU A 172 0.48 19.31 6.70
C GLU A 172 0.89 20.05 7.98
N GLY A 173 1.74 19.42 8.80
CA GLY A 173 2.17 19.94 10.10
C GLY A 173 1.49 19.32 11.32
N THR A 174 0.53 18.41 11.14
CA THR A 174 -0.03 17.63 12.26
C THR A 174 0.79 16.35 12.42
N VAL A 175 1.98 16.45 13.00
CA VAL A 175 2.67 15.26 13.52
C VAL A 175 1.77 14.72 14.63
N VAL A 176 1.15 13.57 14.40
CA VAL A 176 0.40 12.87 15.44
C VAL A 176 1.43 12.25 16.37
N HIS A 177 1.93 13.03 17.31
CA HIS A 177 2.70 12.49 18.42
C HIS A 177 1.74 11.68 19.30
N PRO A 178 2.09 10.45 19.71
CA PRO A 178 1.45 9.85 20.86
C PRO A 178 1.70 10.79 22.05
N ALA A 179 0.61 11.20 22.70
CA ALA A 179 0.67 12.08 23.86
C ALA A 179 1.29 11.33 25.05
N THR A 180 2.61 11.30 25.12
CA THR A 180 3.37 11.00 26.34
C THR A 180 4.45 12.07 26.52
N GLU A 181 4.54 12.54 27.76
CA GLU A 181 5.20 13.77 28.17
C GLU A 181 6.67 13.88 27.73
N ALA A 182 6.96 14.93 26.97
CA ALA A 182 8.17 15.75 26.99
C ALA A 182 9.51 15.07 27.36
N VAL A 183 10.30 14.76 26.33
CA VAL A 183 11.66 15.32 26.20
C VAL A 183 11.85 15.76 24.76
N LEU A 184 11.83 17.08 24.53
CA LEU A 184 12.23 17.69 23.28
C LEU A 184 13.75 17.61 23.18
N ASP A 185 14.26 16.74 22.32
CA ASP A 185 15.61 16.84 21.79
C ASP A 185 15.53 17.44 20.38
N ASP A 186 16.11 18.63 20.21
CA ASP A 186 16.13 19.43 18.99
C ASP A 186 17.06 18.84 17.89
N SER A 187 17.30 17.53 17.91
CA SER A 187 18.09 16.83 16.88
C SER A 187 17.28 15.87 15.99
N PHE A 188 15.96 16.03 15.90
CA PHE A 188 15.13 15.18 15.03
C PHE A 188 15.01 15.75 13.61
N HIS A 189 15.49 14.99 12.63
CA HIS A 189 15.46 15.35 11.21
C HIS A 189 14.02 15.28 10.65
N PRO A 190 13.53 16.24 9.84
CA PRO A 190 12.12 16.29 9.44
C PRO A 190 11.68 15.23 8.42
N ASN A 191 12.60 14.44 7.89
CA ASN A 191 12.33 13.46 6.84
C ASN A 191 13.22 12.26 7.08
N ASP A 192 12.69 11.22 7.71
CA ASP A 192 13.03 9.82 7.47
C ASP A 192 12.39 8.97 8.56
N ILE A 193 11.46 8.09 8.18
CA ILE A 193 11.35 6.78 8.84
C ILE A 193 11.30 5.70 7.78
N ARG A 194 11.96 4.63 8.18
CA ARG A 194 12.22 3.41 7.45
C ARG A 194 11.26 2.34 7.97
N ASN A 195 11.08 1.35 7.12
CA ASN A 195 10.44 0.07 7.39
C ASN A 195 8.94 0.08 7.21
N ILE A 196 8.57 -0.68 6.20
CA ILE A 196 7.24 -1.12 5.95
C ILE A 196 7.36 -2.60 5.70
N LEU A 197 6.70 -3.33 6.58
CA LEU A 197 6.77 -4.77 6.63
C LEU A 197 5.92 -5.34 5.49
N PHE A 198 6.38 -6.46 4.96
CA PHE A 198 5.65 -7.34 4.07
C PHE A 198 5.84 -8.75 4.64
N VAL A 199 4.82 -9.60 4.56
CA VAL A 199 4.85 -11.02 4.92
C VAL A 199 4.38 -11.85 3.76
#